data_AF-A0A1V3WDF1-F1
#
_entry.id   AF-A0A1V3WDF1-F1
#
_cell.length_a   1.000
_cell.length_b   1.000
_cell.length_c   1.000
_cell.angle_alpha   90.00
_cell.angle_beta   90.00
_cell.angle_gamma   90.00
#
_symmetry.space_group_name_H-M   'P 1'
#
loop_
_entity.id
_entity.type
_entity.pdbx_description
1 polymer ?
#
loop_
_entity_poly.entity_id
_entity_poly.type
_entity_poly.pdbx_seq_one_letter_code
_entity_poly.pdbx_strand_id
1 'polypeptide(L)' 'MVDQLQHATEALRKALVQVERLKRTNRALLERSSEPIAIVGMSCRFPGGLTPRRPCGRWSPTAAT' A
#
# COMPACT_ATOMS: atom_id res chain seq x y z
N MET A 1 -30.85 -10.89 36.46
CA MET A 1 -29.54 -11.50 36.18
C MET A 1 -29.29 -11.72 34.68
N VAL A 2 -30.28 -12.24 33.93
CA VAL A 2 -30.23 -12.35 32.45
C VAL A 2 -29.97 -11.00 31.74
N ASP A 3 -30.55 -9.92 32.27
CA ASP A 3 -30.46 -8.58 31.71
C ASP A 3 -29.04 -7.98 31.67
N GLN A 4 -28.18 -8.35 32.63
CA GLN A 4 -26.77 -7.91 32.66
C GLN A 4 -25.93 -8.63 31.58
N LEU A 5 -26.22 -9.91 31.33
CA LEU A 5 -25.57 -10.68 30.25
C LEU A 5 -25.99 -10.17 28.87
N GLN A 6 -27.24 -9.73 28.72
CA GLN A 6 -27.73 -9.11 27.48
C GLN A 6 -27.02 -7.79 27.17
N HIS A 7 -26.84 -6.93 28.18
CA HIS A 7 -26.07 -5.68 28.01
C HIS A 7 -24.60 -5.93 27.68
N ALA A 8 -23.96 -6.91 28.35
CA ALA A 8 -22.56 -7.25 28.09
C ALA A 8 -22.35 -7.81 26.67
N THR A 9 -23.24 -8.68 26.20
CA THR A 9 -23.16 -9.26 24.84
C THR A 9 -23.44 -8.23 23.75
N GLU A 10 -24.38 -7.31 23.98
CA GLU A 10 -24.67 -6.24 23.02
C GLU A 10 -23.52 -5.23 22.90
N ALA A 11 -22.91 -4.87 24.03
CA ALA A 11 -21.71 -4.03 24.04
C ALA A 11 -20.55 -4.70 23.27
N LEU A 12 -20.33 -6.00 23.48
CA LEU A 12 -19.29 -6.75 22.79
C LEU A 12 -19.55 -6.84 21.28
N ARG A 13 -20.79 -7.11 20.85
CA ARG A 13 -21.18 -7.14 19.43
C ARG A 13 -20.88 -5.81 18.75
N LYS A 14 -21.26 -4.69 19.37
CA LYS A 14 -20.97 -3.35 18.84
C LYS A 14 -19.47 -3.09 18.74
N ALA A 15 -18.70 -3.46 19.75
CA ALA A 15 -17.25 -3.31 19.75
C ALA A 15 -16.59 -4.11 18.60
N LEU A 16 -17.00 -5.36 18.38
CA LEU A 16 -16.48 -6.20 17.29
C LEU A 16 -16.75 -5.62 15.91
N VAL A 17 -17.95 -5.05 15.69
CA VAL A 17 -18.29 -4.36 14.43
C VAL A 17 -17.38 -3.14 14.20
N GLN A 18 -17.06 -2.38 15.24
CA GLN A 18 -16.16 -1.23 15.13
C GLN A 18 -14.72 -1.67 14.82
N VAL A 19 -14.23 -2.74 15.45
CA VAL A 19 -12.90 -3.30 15.18
C VAL A 19 -12.78 -3.75 13.73
N GLU A 20 -13.79 -4.45 13.22
CA GLU A 20 -13.82 -4.92 11.83
C GLU A 20 -13.83 -3.75 10.84
N ARG A 21 -14.59 -2.69 11.12
CA ARG A 21 -14.58 -1.46 10.32
C ARG A 21 -13.19 -0.82 10.30
N LEU A 22 -12.54 -0.72 11.46
CA LEU A 22 -11.22 -0.12 11.59
C LEU A 22 -10.15 -0.91 10.82
N LYS A 23 -10.20 -2.25 10.89
CA LYS A 23 -9.31 -3.14 10.14
C LYS A 23 -9.46 -2.98 8.63
N ARG A 24 -10.68 -2.85 8.12
CA ARG A 24 -10.93 -2.60 6.68
C ARG A 24 -10.34 -1.29 6.22
N THR A 25 -10.56 -0.21 6.97
CA THR A 25 -9.98 1.10 6.63
C THR A 25 -8.45 1.06 6.65
N ASN A 26 -7.86 0.40 7.66
CA ASN A 26 -6.41 0.26 7.75
C ASN A 26 -5.85 -0.53 6.57
N ARG A 27 -6.51 -1.63 6.18
CA ARG A 27 -6.11 -2.42 5.00
C ARG A 27 -6.17 -1.61 3.70
N ALA A 28 -7.24 -0.84 3.48
CA ALA A 28 -7.36 0.02 2.31
C ALA A 28 -6.29 1.14 2.28
N LEU A 29 -5.88 1.67 3.44
CA LEU A 29 -4.78 2.64 3.50
C LEU A 29 -3.41 1.99 3.23
N LEU A 30 -3.17 0.79 3.75
CA LEU A 30 -1.96 0.04 3.48
C LEU A 30 -1.86 -0.33 2.00
N GLU A 31 -2.95 -0.81 1.39
CA GLU A 31 -3.01 -1.14 -0.05
C GLU A 31 -2.67 0.09 -0.91
N ARG A 32 -3.23 1.26 -0.60
CA ARG A 32 -2.90 2.53 -1.27
C ARG A 32 -1.45 2.97 -1.06
N SER A 33 -0.86 2.67 0.10
CA SER A 33 0.54 3.00 0.38
C SER A 33 1.51 2.03 -0.29
N SER A 34 1.09 0.79 -0.55
CA SER A 34 1.88 -0.24 -1.23
C SER A 34 1.59 -0.33 -2.72
N GLU A 35 0.77 0.58 -3.27
CA GLU A 35 0.42 0.57 -4.68
C GLU A 35 1.67 0.96 -5.51
N PRO A 36 2.19 0.05 -6.37
CA PRO A 36 3.42 0.31 -7.08
C PRO A 36 3.21 1.43 -8.10
N ILE A 37 3.99 2.50 -7.97
CA ILE A 37 3.96 3.64 -8.90
C ILE A 37 4.60 3.19 -10.22
N ALA A 38 3.77 2.99 -11.24
CA ALA A 38 4.23 2.65 -12.57
C ALA A 38 4.80 3.89 -13.28
N ILE A 39 6.10 3.88 -13.58
CA ILE A 39 6.74 4.91 -14.41
C ILE A 39 6.41 4.60 -15.88
N VAL A 40 5.37 5.23 -16.41
CA VAL A 40 4.87 5.01 -17.78
C VAL A 40 5.71 5.68 -18.88
N GLY A 41 6.68 6.52 -18.50
CA GLY A 41 7.60 7.14 -19.44
C GLY A 41 8.78 7.80 -18.75
N MET A 42 9.97 7.65 -19.33
CA MET A 42 11.17 8.40 -19.00
C MET A 42 11.78 8.91 -20.30
N SER A 43 12.17 10.19 -20.35
CA SER A 43 12.93 10.76 -21.45
C SER A 43 14.20 11.40 -20.93
N CYS A 44 15.34 11.08 -21.53
CA CYS A 44 16.60 11.74 -21.23
C CYS A 44 17.15 12.40 -22.51
N ARG A 45 17.70 13.61 -22.37
CA ARG A 45 18.54 14.28 -23.37
C ARG A 45 19.91 14.47 -22.74
N PHE A 46 20.93 13.82 -23.29
CA PHE A 46 22.31 14.02 -22.85
C PHE A 46 23.03 14.88 -23.90
N PRO A 47 23.70 15.98 -23.51
CA PRO A 47 24.57 16.71 -24.42
C PRO A 47 25.72 15.82 -24.89
N GLY A 48 26.10 15.97 -26.16
CA GLY A 48 26.91 15.02 -26.92
C GLY A 48 28.24 14.64 -26.25
N GLY A 49 28.54 13.34 -26.28
CA GLY A 49 29.86 12.80 -25.91
C GLY A 49 29.88 11.63 -24.94
N LEU A 50 28.72 11.06 -24.56
CA LEU A 50 28.71 9.87 -23.70
C LEU A 50 28.54 8.60 -24.54
N THR A 51 29.60 7.79 -24.58
CA THR A 51 29.64 6.46 -25.18
C THR A 51 28.42 5.64 -24.75
N PRO A 52 27.59 5.15 -25.68
CA PRO A 52 26.36 4.42 -25.34
C PRO A 52 26.72 2.97 -25.00
N ARG A 53 27.47 2.74 -23.93
CA ARG A 53 27.63 1.37 -23.40
C ARG A 53 26.42 0.96 -22.55
N ARG A 54 25.56 1.90 -22.14
CA ARG A 54 24.27 1.62 -21.51
C ARG A 54 23.16 2.59 -21.98
N PRO A 55 22.01 2.10 -22.46
CA PRO A 55 20.86 2.93 -22.80
C PRO A 55 20.25 3.57 -21.54
N CYS A 56 19.88 4.85 -21.63
CA CYS A 56 19.01 5.49 -20.63
C CYS A 56 17.65 4.78 -20.65
N GLY A 57 17.30 4.12 -19.54
CA GLY A 57 16.11 3.29 -19.42
C GLY A 57 16.35 1.79 -19.28
N ARG A 58 17.61 1.32 -19.24
CA ARG A 58 17.87 -0.09 -18.89
C ARG A 58 17.62 -0.32 -17.41
N TRP A 59 16.49 -0.92 -17.07
CA TRP A 59 16.23 -1.47 -15.75
C TRP A 59 17.09 -2.72 -15.53
N SER A 60 17.88 -2.75 -14.44
CA SER A 60 18.66 -3.93 -14.02
C SER A 60 18.09 -4.50 -12.73
N PRO A 61 17.87 -5.82 -12.62
CA PRO A 61 17.28 -6.44 -11.43
C PRO A 61 18.17 -6.33 -10.18
N THR A 62 19.47 -6.03 -10.32
CA THR A 62 20.41 -5.88 -9.20
C THR A 62 20.31 -4.54 -8.46
N ALA A 63 19.43 -3.63 -8.87
CA ALA A 63 19.25 -2.31 -8.23
C ALA A 63 18.10 -2.28 -7.20
N ALA A 64 17.45 -3.42 -6.93
CA ALA A 64 16.28 -3.53 -6.06
C ALA A 64 16.54 -4.33 -4.75
N THR A 65 17.80 -4.58 -4.41
CA THR A 65 18.21 -5.07 -3.07
C THR A 65 18.84 -3.92 -2.30
#